data_AF-A0A918PH44-F1
#
_entry.id   AF-A0A918PH44-F1
#
_cell.length_a   1.000
_cell.length_b   1.000
_cell.length_c   1.000
_cell.angle_alpha   90.00
_cell.angle_beta   90.00
_cell.angle_gamma   90.00
#
_symmetry.space_group_name_H-M   'P 1'
#
loop_
_entity.id
_entity.type
_entity.pdbx_description
1 polymer ?
#
loop_
_entity_poly.entity_id
_entity_poly.type
_entity_poly.pdbx_seq_one_letter_code
_entity_poly.pdbx_strand_id
1 'polypeptide(L)'
;MTVAGRDETIASRNGLCAICQAAPAVHVDHCQETGRVRGVLCFNCNSGLGLLGDDPAAALRAADYLEGNAWKPTLVAPGVYQLPS
;
A
#
# COMPACT_ATOMS: atom_id res chain seq x y z
N MET A 1 16.11 -10.74 2.95
CA MET A 1 15.22 -11.89 3.23
C MET A 1 15.82 -13.12 2.58
N THR A 2 15.91 -14.26 3.28
CA THR A 2 16.33 -15.54 2.68
C THR A 2 15.14 -16.24 2.03
N VAL A 3 15.38 -17.20 1.14
CA VAL A 3 14.30 -18.00 0.52
C VAL A 3 13.47 -18.73 1.58
N ALA A 4 14.11 -19.32 2.60
CA ALA A 4 13.41 -19.96 3.71
C ALA A 4 12.53 -18.97 4.50
N GLY A 5 13.03 -17.77 4.81
CA GLY A 5 12.25 -16.75 5.52
C GLY A 5 11.08 -16.20 4.70
N ARG A 6 11.21 -16.19 3.36
CA ARG A 6 10.10 -15.88 2.45
C ARG A 6 9.02 -16.96 2.54
N ASP A 7 9.41 -18.22 2.45
CA ASP A 7 8.49 -19.36 2.40
C ASP A 7 7.74 -19.54 3.72
N GLU A 8 8.41 -19.32 4.87
CA GLU A 8 7.77 -19.26 6.19
C GLU A 8 6.72 -18.13 6.28
N THR A 9 7.04 -16.95 5.76
CA THR A 9 6.11 -15.80 5.74
C THR A 9 4.87 -16.10 4.90
N ILE A 10 5.05 -16.75 3.74
CA ILE A 10 3.97 -17.19 2.86
C ILE A 10 3.13 -18.28 3.54
N ALA A 11 3.77 -19.30 4.12
CA ALA A 11 3.11 -20.42 4.77
C ALA A 11 2.27 -19.98 5.98
N SER A 12 2.76 -19.03 6.79
CA SER A 12 2.02 -18.47 7.93
C SER A 12 0.69 -17.81 7.54
N ARG A 13 0.52 -17.45 6.26
CA ARG A 13 -0.68 -16.83 5.69
C ARG A 13 -1.43 -17.76 4.75
N ASN A 14 -1.22 -19.08 4.86
CA ASN A 14 -1.81 -20.10 3.97
C ASN A 14 -1.53 -19.83 2.47
N GLY A 15 -0.40 -19.21 2.14
CA GLY A 15 -0.08 -18.84 0.76
C GLY A 15 -0.75 -17.56 0.25
N LEU A 16 -1.47 -16.82 1.10
CA LEU A 16 -2.30 -15.69 0.70
C LEU A 16 -1.57 -14.34 0.86
N CYS A 17 -1.95 -13.40 0.00
CA CYS A 17 -1.48 -12.03 -0.01
C CYS A 17 -1.65 -11.37 1.36
N ALA A 18 -0.59 -10.72 1.85
CA ALA A 18 -0.62 -10.04 3.15
C ALA A 18 -1.58 -8.83 3.21
N ILE A 19 -2.02 -8.30 2.05
CA ILE A 19 -2.95 -7.15 1.97
C ILE A 19 -4.37 -7.62 1.75
N CYS A 20 -4.69 -8.24 0.60
CA CYS A 20 -6.08 -8.58 0.28
C CYS A 20 -6.55 -9.91 0.85
N GLN A 21 -5.63 -10.78 1.30
CA GLN A 21 -5.93 -12.12 1.85
C GLN A 21 -6.78 -13.02 0.94
N ALA A 22 -6.93 -12.69 -0.35
CA ALA A 22 -7.83 -13.37 -1.28
C ALA A 22 -7.12 -13.97 -2.50
N ALA A 23 -5.85 -13.65 -2.71
CA ALA A 23 -5.07 -14.09 -3.85
C ALA A 23 -3.69 -14.63 -3.43
N PRO A 24 -3.05 -15.50 -4.24
CA PRO A 24 -1.73 -16.04 -3.92
C PRO A 24 -0.65 -14.96 -3.75
N ALA A 25 0.17 -15.11 -2.72
CA ALA A 25 1.34 -14.28 -2.46
C ALA A 25 2.52 -14.77 -3.32
N VAL A 26 2.79 -14.08 -4.43
CA VAL A 26 3.80 -14.51 -5.42
C VAL A 26 4.82 -13.42 -5.80
N HIS A 27 4.64 -12.19 -5.33
CA HIS A 27 5.56 -11.07 -5.61
C HIS A 27 6.22 -10.58 -4.33
N VAL A 28 7.55 -10.47 -4.32
CA VAL A 28 8.31 -9.92 -3.19
C VAL A 28 8.18 -8.40 -3.20
N ASP A 29 7.61 -7.88 -2.13
CA ASP A 29 7.44 -6.45 -1.90
C ASP A 29 8.61 -5.89 -1.09
N HIS A 30 9.14 -4.74 -1.51
CA HIS A 30 10.29 -4.08 -0.89
C HIS A 30 10.15 -2.56 -0.92
N CYS A 31 10.71 -1.90 0.09
CA CYS A 31 10.78 -0.44 0.14
C CYS A 31 11.78 0.07 -0.91
N GLN A 32 11.33 0.96 -1.80
CA GLN A 32 12.17 1.51 -2.87
C GLN A 32 13.35 2.35 -2.35
N GLU A 33 13.22 3.00 -1.19
CA GLU A 33 14.29 3.85 -0.63
C GLU A 33 15.39 3.05 0.08
N THR A 34 15.00 2.01 0.84
CA THR A 34 15.92 1.27 1.72
C THR A 34 16.30 -0.10 1.19
N GLY A 35 15.61 -0.61 0.17
CA GLY A 35 15.70 -1.99 -0.30
C GLY A 35 15.17 -3.02 0.70
N ARG A 36 14.59 -2.58 1.85
CA ARG A 36 14.09 -3.49 2.87
C ARG A 36 12.87 -4.24 2.35
N VAL A 37 12.95 -5.57 2.32
CA VAL A 37 11.80 -6.44 2.01
C VAL A 37 10.73 -6.29 3.09
N ARG A 38 9.50 -5.98 2.67
CA ARG A 38 8.32 -5.81 3.53
C ARG A 38 7.51 -7.11 3.66
N GLY A 39 7.42 -7.89 2.58
CA GLY A 39 6.65 -9.14 2.58
C GLY A 39 6.45 -9.73 1.18
N VAL A 40 5.45 -10.59 1.04
CA VAL A 40 5.05 -11.18 -0.25
C VAL A 40 3.57 -10.91 -0.50
N LEU A 41 3.25 -10.39 -1.68
CA LEU A 41 1.93 -9.91 -2.08
C LEU A 41 1.46 -10.59 -3.37
N CYS A 42 0.17 -10.45 -3.69
CA CYS A 42 -0.31 -10.74 -5.04
C CYS A 42 0.10 -9.61 -6.01
N PHE A 43 0.03 -9.88 -7.31
CA PHE A 43 0.38 -8.91 -8.36
C PHE A 43 -0.37 -7.58 -8.18
N ASN A 44 -1.69 -7.62 -8.02
CA ASN A 44 -2.53 -6.41 -7.95
C ASN A 44 -2.22 -5.56 -6.73
N CYS A 45 -2.04 -6.16 -5.56
CA CYS A 45 -1.70 -5.40 -4.35
C CYS A 45 -0.30 -4.78 -4.46
N ASN A 46 0.68 -5.54 -4.97
CA ASN A 46 2.04 -5.03 -5.17
C ASN A 46 2.05 -3.85 -6.15
N SER A 47 1.38 -3.99 -7.29
CA SER A 47 1.24 -2.89 -8.27
C SER A 47 0.48 -1.70 -7.69
N GLY A 48 -0.58 -1.95 -6.91
CA GLY A 48 -1.35 -0.89 -6.25
C GLY A 48 -0.49 -0.02 -5.33
N LEU A 49 0.40 -0.62 -4.54
CA LEU A 49 1.35 0.13 -3.71
C LEU A 49 2.26 1.01 -4.56
N GLY A 50 2.83 0.46 -5.64
CA GLY A 50 3.69 1.22 -6.56
C GLY A 50 2.95 2.36 -7.27
N LEU A 51 1.69 2.14 -7.66
CA LEU A 51 0.84 3.18 -8.29
C LEU A 51 0.47 4.32 -7.32
N LEU A 52 0.43 4.03 -6.02
CA LEU A 52 0.28 5.03 -4.96
C LEU A 52 1.62 5.64 -4.53
N GLY A 53 2.71 5.34 -5.24
CA GLY A 53 4.04 5.90 -5.00
C GLY A 53 4.72 5.36 -3.74
N ASP A 54 4.30 4.19 -3.24
CA ASP A 54 4.76 3.65 -1.95
C ASP A 54 4.58 4.61 -0.75
N ASP A 55 3.69 5.61 -0.89
CA ASP A 55 3.36 6.61 0.13
C ASP A 55 2.19 6.12 1.01
N PRO A 56 2.41 5.84 2.31
CA PRO A 56 1.33 5.47 3.22
C PRO A 56 0.22 6.52 3.30
N ALA A 57 0.54 7.81 3.16
CA ALA A 57 -0.46 8.87 3.16
C ALA A 57 -1.33 8.83 1.91
N ALA A 58 -0.79 8.43 0.75
CA ALA A 58 -1.59 8.19 -0.46
C ALA A 58 -2.54 7.01 -0.29
N ALA A 59 -2.09 5.93 0.36
CA ALA A 59 -2.94 4.77 0.66
C ALA A 59 -4.10 5.14 1.61
N LEU A 60 -3.85 5.97 2.62
CA LEU A 60 -4.89 6.49 3.51
C LEU A 60 -5.88 7.38 2.74
N ARG A 61 -5.40 8.31 1.92
CA ARG A 61 -6.29 9.13 1.05
C ARG A 61 -7.14 8.28 0.11
N ALA A 62 -6.61 7.16 -0.39
CA ALA A 62 -7.37 6.23 -1.22
C ALA A 62 -8.46 5.51 -0.41
N ALA A 63 -8.18 5.11 0.84
CA ALA A 63 -9.17 4.56 1.76
C ALA A 63 -10.27 5.59 2.08
N ASP A 64 -9.89 6.82 2.44
CA ASP A 64 -10.83 7.93 2.71
C ASP A 64 -11.73 8.19 1.50
N TYR A 65 -11.16 8.18 0.29
CA TYR A 65 -11.94 8.36 -0.94
C TYR A 65 -13.00 7.27 -1.13
N LEU A 66 -12.68 6.00 -0.84
CA LEU A 66 -13.65 4.90 -0.91
C LEU A 66 -14.79 5.05 0.11
N GLU A 67 -14.50 5.66 1.27
CA GLU A 67 -15.51 5.96 2.30
C GLU A 67 -16.33 7.23 1.97
N GLY A 68 -16.04 7.90 0.85
CA GLY A 68 -16.71 9.15 0.46
C GLY A 68 -16.12 10.40 1.10
N ASN A 69 -15.04 10.27 1.89
CA ASN A 69 -14.27 11.35 2.48
C ASN A 69 -13.24 11.88 1.49
N ALA A 70 -13.71 12.29 0.31
CA ALA A 70 -12.82 12.83 -0.72
C ALA A 70 -12.08 14.06 -0.18
N TRP A 71 -10.76 14.05 -0.30
CA TRP A 71 -9.92 15.19 0.01
C TRP A 71 -10.42 16.42 -0.77
N LYS A 72 -10.92 17.42 -0.04
CA LYS A 72 -11.40 18.68 -0.60
C LYS A 72 -10.61 19.82 0.02
N PRO A 73 -9.69 20.46 -0.72
CA PRO A 73 -9.02 21.64 -0.22
C PRO A 73 -10.05 22.77 -0.08
N THR A 74 -10.02 23.46 1.06
CA THR A 74 -10.88 24.63 1.25
C THR A 74 -10.14 25.86 0.72
N LEU A 75 -10.73 26.57 -0.25
CA LEU A 75 -10.18 27.83 -0.72
C LEU A 75 -10.42 28.90 0.36
N VAL A 76 -9.34 29.40 0.97
CA VAL A 76 -9.43 30.41 2.05
C VAL A 76 -9.06 31.81 1.58
N ALA A 77 -8.32 31.92 0.47
CA ALA A 77 -8.06 33.17 -0.26
C ALA A 77 -7.72 32.83 -1.72
N PRO A 78 -7.72 33.79 -2.66
CA PRO A 78 -7.33 33.54 -4.05
C PRO A 78 -5.94 32.86 -4.13
N GLY A 79 -5.91 31.62 -4.60
CA GLY A 79 -4.69 30.81 -4.70
C GLY A 79 -4.20 30.18 -3.39
N VAL A 80 -4.93 30.33 -2.27
CA VAL A 80 -4.56 29.75 -0.97
C VAL A 80 -5.58 28.69 -0.57
N TYR A 81 -5.09 27.46 -0.42
CA TYR A 81 -5.89 26.31 -0.02
C TYR A 81 -5.49 25.86 1.38
N GLN A 82 -6.48 25.65 2.25
CA GLN A 82 -6.28 25.00 3.53
C GLN A 82 -6.52 23.49 3.37
N LEU A 83 -5.56 22.70 3.88
CA LEU A 83 -5.67 21.25 3.93
C LEU A 83 -6.74 20.86 4.98
N PRO A 84 -7.63 19.90 4.67
CA PRO A 84 -8.46 19.30 5.70
C PRO A 84 -7.56 18.65 6.76
N SER A 85 -7.89 18.88 8.03
CA SER A 85 -7.20 18.35 9.22
C SER A 85 -7.28 16.84 9.32
#